data_AF-A0AAW2KSW5-F1
#
_entry.id   AF-A0AAW2KSW5-F1
#
_cell.length_a   1.000
_cell.length_b   1.000
_cell.length_c   1.000
_cell.angle_alpha   90.00
_cell.angle_beta   90.00
_cell.angle_gamma   90.00
#
_symmetry.space_group_name_H-M   'P 1'
#
loop_
_entity.id
_entity.type
_entity.pdbx_description
1 polymer ?
#
loop_
_entity_poly.entity_id
_entity_poly.type
_entity_poly.pdbx_seq_one_letter_code
_entity_poly.pdbx_strand_id
1 'polypeptide(L)'
;MRRASKRVFQIINEDGHTLTTQEDVVNEFVSFYQRLLGGDRRREFIDLRYLRPWARHVLTQEESQALVQSVTREEIKDAFFDIAEDKAPGPDGYSSGFYKAAWPVIGRR
;
A
#
# COMPACT_ATOMS: atom_id res chain seq x y z
N MET A 1 -13.44 -14.58 17.98
CA MET A 1 -12.42 -14.99 16.99
C MET A 1 -13.10 -15.92 15.97
N ARG A 2 -13.35 -15.47 14.74
CA ARG A 2 -13.98 -16.31 13.69
C ARG A 2 -13.14 -16.18 12.43
N ARG A 3 -12.10 -17.02 12.30
CA ARG A 3 -11.33 -17.13 11.06
C ARG A 3 -12.11 -18.06 10.14
N ALA A 4 -13.08 -17.50 9.41
CA ALA A 4 -13.72 -18.23 8.33
C ALA A 4 -12.64 -18.50 7.27
N SER A 5 -12.24 -19.77 7.11
CA SER A 5 -11.30 -20.17 6.08
C SER A 5 -11.99 -20.06 4.73
N LYS A 6 -11.82 -18.92 4.05
CA LYS A 6 -12.28 -18.74 2.68
C LYS A 6 -11.35 -19.55 1.77
N ARG A 7 -11.85 -20.67 1.23
CA ARG A 7 -11.12 -21.52 0.28
C ARG A 7 -11.64 -21.26 -1.12
N VAL A 8 -10.74 -20.96 -2.05
CA VAL A 8 -11.06 -20.82 -3.47
C VAL A 8 -11.01 -22.22 -4.07
N PHE A 9 -12.14 -22.70 -4.59
CA PHE A 9 -12.28 -24.05 -5.14
C PHE A 9 -12.04 -24.13 -6.64
N GLN A 10 -12.20 -23.00 -7.32
CA GLN A 10 -12.12 -22.92 -8.77
C GLN A 10 -11.73 -21.52 -9.20
N ILE A 11 -10.91 -21.43 -10.24
CA ILE A 11 -10.60 -20.19 -10.96
C ILE A 11 -10.65 -20.45 -12.46
N ILE A 12 -10.84 -19.40 -13.25
CA ILE A 12 -10.75 -19.43 -14.70
C ILE A 12 -9.47 -18.68 -15.06
N ASN A 13 -8.57 -19.33 -15.81
CA ASN A 13 -7.31 -18.71 -16.23
C ASN A 13 -7.51 -17.79 -17.46
N GLU A 14 -6.44 -17.14 -17.91
CA GLU A 14 -6.46 -16.21 -19.06
C GLU A 14 -6.89 -16.88 -20.37
N ASP A 15 -6.66 -18.20 -20.52
CA ASP A 15 -7.07 -19.01 -21.68
C ASP A 15 -8.54 -19.45 -21.60
N GLY A 16 -9.27 -19.05 -20.54
CA GLY A 16 -10.66 -19.46 -20.32
C GLY A 16 -10.83 -20.87 -19.73
N HIS A 17 -9.73 -21.53 -19.35
CA HIS A 17 -9.76 -22.86 -18.75
C HIS A 17 -10.11 -22.79 -17.27
N THR A 18 -10.98 -23.70 -16.86
CA THR A 18 -11.39 -23.87 -15.47
C THR A 18 -10.41 -24.76 -14.71
N LEU A 19 -9.73 -24.18 -13.73
CA LEU A 19 -8.82 -24.89 -12.82
C LEU A 19 -9.55 -25.22 -11.52
N THR A 20 -9.57 -26.49 -11.12
CA THR A 20 -10.34 -26.97 -9.95
C THR A 20 -9.48 -27.72 -8.93
N THR A 21 -8.27 -28.15 -9.30
CA THR A 21 -7.37 -28.77 -8.33
C THR A 21 -6.71 -27.70 -7.47
N GLN A 22 -6.46 -28.02 -6.20
CA GLN A 22 -5.86 -27.07 -5.27
C GLN A 22 -4.45 -26.65 -5.70
N GLU A 23 -3.70 -27.56 -6.33
CA GLU A 23 -2.36 -27.31 -6.86
C GLU A 23 -2.41 -26.36 -8.05
N ASP A 24 -3.29 -26.61 -9.03
CA ASP A 24 -3.44 -25.75 -10.20
C ASP A 24 -3.92 -24.34 -9.81
N VAL A 25 -4.86 -24.25 -8.86
CA VAL A 25 -5.32 -22.98 -8.32
C VAL A 25 -4.14 -22.21 -7.69
N VAL A 26 -3.34 -22.85 -6.84
CA VAL A 26 -2.18 -22.20 -6.21
C VAL A 26 -1.14 -21.77 -7.24
N ASN A 27 -0.82 -22.64 -8.20
CA ASN A 27 0.16 -22.35 -9.24
C ASN A 27 -0.27 -21.18 -10.13
N GLU A 28 -1.54 -21.13 -10.54
CA GLU A 28 -2.07 -20.00 -11.31
C GLU A 28 -2.07 -18.72 -10.47
N PHE A 29 -2.43 -18.77 -9.19
CA PHE A 29 -2.34 -17.59 -8.30
C PHE A 29 -0.91 -17.05 -8.24
N VAL A 30 0.08 -17.91 -8.00
CA VAL A 30 1.49 -17.52 -7.94
C VAL A 30 1.95 -16.95 -9.27
N SER A 31 1.67 -17.65 -10.38
CA SER A 31 2.04 -17.23 -11.72
C SER A 31 1.41 -15.90 -12.11
N PHE A 32 0.11 -15.73 -11.86
CA PHE A 32 -0.60 -14.48 -12.12
C PHE A 32 0.02 -13.30 -11.36
N TYR A 33 0.26 -13.44 -10.06
CA TYR A 33 0.86 -12.36 -9.28
C TYR A 33 2.33 -12.13 -9.58
N GLN A 34 3.08 -13.16 -9.99
CA GLN A 34 4.44 -12.99 -10.53
C GLN A 34 4.43 -12.23 -11.85
N ARG A 35 3.46 -12.45 -12.75
CA ARG A 35 3.31 -11.63 -13.96
C ARG A 35 2.89 -10.20 -13.61
N LEU A 36 1.91 -10.04 -12.72
CA LEU A 36 1.36 -8.73 -12.34
C LEU A 36 2.37 -7.86 -11.58
N LEU A 37 3.13 -8.46 -10.65
CA LEU A 37 4.00 -7.75 -9.72
C LEU A 37 5.49 -7.98 -9.97
N GLY A 38 5.87 -9.06 -10.65
CA GLY A 38 7.25 -9.57 -10.74
C GLY A 38 7.99 -9.29 -12.04
N GLY A 39 7.48 -8.43 -12.92
CA GLY A 39 8.21 -7.99 -14.11
C GLY A 39 9.07 -6.74 -13.85
N ASP A 40 10.13 -6.57 -14.65
CA ASP A 40 10.66 -5.24 -14.98
C ASP A 40 9.58 -4.56 -15.82
N ARG A 41 8.55 -4.03 -15.15
CA ARG A 41 7.57 -3.16 -15.81
C ARG A 41 8.42 -2.07 -16.40
N ARG A 42 8.64 -2.13 -17.72
CA ARG A 42 9.16 -1.00 -18.46
C ARG A 42 8.35 0.17 -17.95
N ARG A 43 9.03 1.13 -17.32
CA ARG A 43 8.45 2.44 -17.07
C ARG A 43 8.21 2.99 -18.47
N GLU A 44 7.09 2.61 -19.07
CA GLU A 44 6.60 3.27 -20.25
C GLU A 44 6.46 4.71 -19.79
N PHE A 45 7.29 5.57 -20.38
CA PHE A 45 7.23 6.98 -20.12
C PHE A 45 5.85 7.42 -20.57
N ILE A 46 4.95 7.60 -19.61
CA ILE A 46 3.65 8.20 -19.87
C ILE A 46 3.96 9.65 -20.22
N ASP A 47 3.65 10.03 -21.46
CA ASP A 47 3.72 11.42 -21.85
C ASP A 47 2.71 12.20 -21.01
N LEU A 48 3.21 13.02 -20.09
CA LEU A 48 2.36 13.83 -19.21
C LEU A 48 1.45 14.77 -20.01
N ARG A 49 1.80 15.11 -21.27
CA ARG A 49 0.93 15.88 -22.17
C ARG A 49 -0.35 15.11 -22.51
N TYR A 50 -0.29 13.79 -22.61
CA TYR A 50 -1.47 12.95 -22.75
C TYR A 50 -2.35 13.07 -21.51
N LEU A 51 -1.78 13.04 -20.30
CA LEU A 51 -2.57 13.10 -19.07
C LEU A 51 -3.16 14.48 -18.73
N ARG A 52 -2.57 15.58 -19.24
CA ARG A 52 -2.97 16.95 -18.87
C ARG A 52 -4.46 17.26 -19.01
N PRO A 53 -5.17 16.84 -20.07
CA PRO A 53 -6.62 17.09 -20.19
C PRO A 53 -7.47 16.40 -19.12
N TRP A 54 -6.97 15.32 -18.50
CA TRP A 54 -7.67 14.58 -17.44
C TRP A 54 -7.13 14.89 -16.03
N ALA A 55 -6.07 15.68 -15.93
CA ALA A 55 -5.53 16.12 -14.65
C ALA A 55 -6.50 17.12 -14.00
N ARG A 56 -7.17 16.69 -12.93
CA ARG A 56 -8.06 17.56 -12.15
C ARG A 56 -7.31 18.68 -11.42
N HIS A 57 -6.04 18.46 -11.10
CA HIS A 57 -5.15 19.43 -10.48
C HIS A 57 -3.75 19.25 -11.05
N VAL A 58 -3.14 20.36 -11.47
CA VAL A 58 -1.72 20.41 -11.83
C VAL A 58 -1.05 21.26 -10.77
N LEU A 59 -0.07 20.66 -10.08
CA LEU A 59 0.59 21.31 -8.96
C LEU A 59 1.18 22.66 -9.37
N THR A 60 0.99 23.66 -8.53
CA THR A 60 1.75 24.92 -8.66
C THR A 60 3.22 24.68 -8.32
N GLN A 61 4.06 25.66 -8.63
CA GLN A 61 5.47 25.57 -8.27
C GLN A 61 5.65 25.48 -6.75
N GLU A 62 4.85 26.22 -5.99
CA GLU A 62 4.87 26.23 -4.53
C GLU A 62 4.47 24.87 -3.94
N GLU A 63 3.40 24.26 -4.45
CA GLU A 63 2.97 22.92 -4.02
C GLU A 63 4.02 21.86 -4.35
N SER A 64 4.61 21.93 -5.55
CA SER A 64 5.69 21.03 -5.97
C SER A 64 6.91 21.16 -5.06
N GLN A 65 7.28 22.40 -4.69
CA GLN A 65 8.36 22.64 -3.74
C GLN A 65 8.02 22.12 -2.34
N ALA A 66 6.79 22.29 -1.86
CA ALA A 66 6.36 21.78 -0.56
C ALA A 66 6.47 20.24 -0.48
N LEU A 67 6.14 19.52 -1.56
CA LEU A 67 6.22 18.06 -1.60
C LEU A 67 7.65 17.49 -1.55
N VAL A 68 8.65 18.29 -1.92
CA VAL A 68 10.07 17.89 -1.89
C VAL A 68 10.83 18.42 -0.68
N GLN A 69 10.15 19.14 0.22
CA GLN A 69 10.75 19.60 1.46
C GLN A 69 11.10 18.43 2.38
N SER A 70 12.06 18.67 3.26
CA SER A 70 12.40 17.70 4.31
C SER A 70 11.26 17.61 5.30
N VAL A 71 10.91 16.38 5.68
CA VAL A 71 9.88 16.12 6.69
C VAL A 71 10.30 16.74 8.03
N THR A 72 9.40 17.51 8.62
CA THR A 72 9.57 18.19 9.89
C THR A 72 9.16 17.32 11.07
N ARG A 73 9.62 17.66 12.29
CA ARG A 73 9.24 16.92 13.50
C ARG A 73 7.76 17.08 13.82
N GLU A 74 7.22 18.25 13.52
CA GLU A 74 5.81 18.60 13.67
C GLU A 74 4.95 17.72 12.77
N GLU A 75 5.32 17.57 11.49
CA GLU A 75 4.61 16.66 10.57
C GLU A 75 4.67 15.20 11.02
N ILE A 76 5.82 14.73 11.51
CA ILE A 76 5.93 13.36 12.06
C ILE A 76 4.97 13.21 13.24
N LYS A 77 4.97 14.18 14.16
CA LYS A 77 4.08 14.15 15.32
C LYS A 77 2.62 14.18 14.90
N ASP A 78 2.23 15.08 14.03
CA ASP A 78 0.83 15.25 13.63
C ASP A 78 0.32 14.01 12.89
N ALA A 79 1.09 13.50 11.92
CA ALA A 79 0.75 12.26 11.22
C ALA A 79 0.69 11.06 12.17
N PHE A 80 1.58 11.01 13.18
CA PHE A 80 1.58 9.94 14.16
C PHE A 80 0.37 10.00 15.12
N PHE A 81 -0.01 11.21 15.53
CA PHE A 81 -1.13 11.42 16.44
C PHE A 81 -2.50 11.28 15.76
N ASP A 82 -2.57 11.40 14.44
CA ASP A 82 -3.78 11.14 13.64
C ASP A 82 -4.17 9.64 13.60
N ILE A 83 -3.23 8.73 13.87
CA ILE A 83 -3.50 7.29 13.89
C ILE A 83 -4.40 6.93 15.09
N ALA A 84 -5.60 6.41 14.86
CA ALA A 84 -6.49 5.96 15.93
C ALA A 84 -5.82 4.92 16.86
N GLU A 85 -6.08 5.00 18.17
CA GLU A 85 -5.41 4.19 19.20
C GLU A 85 -5.78 2.71 19.17
N ASP A 86 -6.97 2.41 18.65
CA ASP A 86 -7.55 1.07 18.52
C ASP A 86 -7.11 0.32 17.25
N LYS A 87 -6.17 0.90 16.49
CA LYS A 87 -5.57 0.22 15.34
C LYS A 87 -4.76 -1.00 15.78
N ALA A 88 -4.77 -2.01 14.92
CA ALA A 88 -4.05 -3.25 15.15
C ALA A 88 -2.55 -2.97 15.40
N PRO A 89 -1.93 -3.67 16.37
CA PRO A 89 -0.53 -3.48 16.69
C PRO A 89 0.38 -3.89 15.53
N GLY A 90 1.59 -3.33 15.51
CA GLY A 90 2.63 -3.75 14.59
C GLY A 90 3.12 -5.18 14.89
N PRO A 91 4.10 -5.68 14.12
CA PRO A 91 4.76 -6.97 14.39
C PRO A 91 5.44 -7.04 15.78
N ASP A 92 5.67 -5.87 16.40
CA ASP A 92 6.21 -5.69 17.74
C ASP A 92 5.18 -5.89 18.87
N GLY A 93 3.88 -5.96 18.54
CA GLY A 93 2.80 -6.13 19.50
C GLY A 93 2.31 -4.85 20.19
N TYR A 94 2.85 -3.68 19.86
CA TYR A 94 2.45 -2.40 20.47
C TYR A 94 1.45 -1.64 19.57
N SER A 95 0.44 -1.03 20.19
CA SER A 95 -0.51 -0.17 19.48
C SER A 95 0.04 1.26 19.31
N SER A 96 -0.59 2.03 18.43
CA SER A 96 -0.33 3.48 18.31
C SER A 96 -0.47 4.21 19.64
N GLY A 97 -1.42 3.81 20.50
CA GLY A 97 -1.62 4.39 21.83
C GLY A 97 -0.40 4.28 22.75
N PHE A 98 0.31 3.14 22.74
CA PHE A 98 1.55 2.98 23.50
C PHE A 98 2.61 4.02 23.10
N TYR A 99 2.81 4.18 21.80
CA TYR A 99 3.80 5.09 21.25
C TYR A 99 3.41 6.57 21.42
N LYS A 100 2.11 6.91 21.38
CA LYS A 100 1.64 8.26 21.73
C LYS A 100 1.92 8.59 23.19
N ALA A 101 1.68 7.64 24.10
CA ALA A 101 2.03 7.80 25.51
C ALA A 101 3.55 7.92 25.74
N ALA A 102 4.35 7.19 24.96
CA ALA A 102 5.81 7.24 25.01
C ALA A 102 6.42 8.44 24.25
N TRP A 103 5.63 9.23 23.52
CA TRP A 103 6.09 10.35 22.69
C TRP A 103 7.02 11.34 23.42
N PRO A 104 6.77 11.70 24.71
CA PRO A 104 7.68 12.56 25.46
C PRO A 104 9.09 11.98 25.64
N VAL A 105 9.31 10.69 25.40
CA VAL A 105 10.63 10.05 25.48
C VAL A 105 11.20 9.85 24.08
N ILE A 106 10.42 9.27 23.18
CA ILE A 106 10.91 8.86 21.84
C ILE A 106 10.92 10.00 20.83
N GLY A 107 10.02 10.97 20.94
CA GLY A 107 9.86 12.07 19.98
C GLY A 107 10.90 13.20 20.12
N ARG A 108 11.89 13.04 21.00
CA ARG A 108 12.96 14.04 21.20
C ARG A 108 14.19 13.82 20.33
N ARG A 109 14.35 12.62 19.75
CA ARG A 109 15.48 12.26 18.86
C ARG A 109 15.09 12.48 17.42
#